data_AF-A0A2M8NTR7-F1
#
_entry.id   AF-A0A2M8NTR7-F1
#
_cell.length_a   1.000
_cell.length_b   1.000
_cell.length_c   1.000
_cell.angle_alpha   90.00
_cell.angle_beta   90.00
_cell.angle_gamma   90.00
#
_symmetry.space_group_name_H-M   'P 1'
#
loop_
_entity.id
_entity.type
_entity.pdbx_description
1 polymer ?
#
loop_
_entity_poly.entity_id
_entity_poly.type
_entity_poly.pdbx_seq_one_letter_code
_entity_poly.pdbx_strand_id
1 'polypeptide(L)'
;MRHIHPVGIHEKFVASGQYEQAHISWSIHQFPDEAQMIRLDRDMRLSDGTSILIEAWRSPIAEGGNIERVDVWGFAGYPHRIQQAKARYFIADGSLEVSVQINQQPQHTASQPFLADMVLAPDLPVFWGYALRANKPNWVSCLFDFDDEHAFLPMIHAKTIHLLGDDVVYLGETAHPVQKYLLDNHLVWIDDLGVVLVYEGDNQHHRVKNYARRAS
;
A
#
# COMPACT_ATOMS: atom_id res chain seq x y z
N MET A 1 -21.77 -4.89 -6.48
CA MET A 1 -20.51 -4.77 -7.24
C MET A 1 -20.17 -3.28 -7.25
N ARG A 2 -19.09 -2.85 -6.59
CA ARG A 2 -18.67 -1.43 -6.67
C ARG A 2 -18.22 -1.17 -8.10
N HIS A 3 -18.56 0.01 -8.65
CA HIS A 3 -18.01 0.44 -9.92
C HIS A 3 -16.52 0.70 -9.68
N ILE A 4 -15.69 -0.30 -9.97
CA ILE A 4 -14.25 -0.15 -10.05
C ILE A 4 -14.01 0.93 -11.09
N HIS A 5 -13.14 1.91 -10.81
CA HIS A 5 -12.79 2.94 -11.78
C HIS A 5 -12.45 2.23 -13.10
N PRO A 6 -13.19 2.45 -14.20
CA PRO A 6 -12.82 1.85 -15.47
C PRO A 6 -11.42 2.37 -15.78
N VAL A 7 -10.49 1.45 -16.05
CA VAL A 7 -9.12 1.77 -16.47
C VAL A 7 -9.22 2.85 -17.54
N GLY A 8 -8.66 4.03 -17.26
CA GLY A 8 -8.72 5.13 -18.21
C GLY A 8 -8.17 4.67 -19.56
N ILE A 9 -8.63 5.25 -20.67
CA ILE A 9 -8.18 4.88 -22.03
C ILE A 9 -6.63 4.98 -22.16
N HIS A 10 -5.98 5.73 -21.27
CA HIS A 10 -4.54 5.98 -21.25
C HIS A 10 -3.77 5.22 -20.16
N GLU A 11 -4.43 4.33 -19.40
CA GLU A 11 -3.78 3.54 -18.35
C GLU A 11 -3.34 2.16 -18.89
N LYS A 12 -2.06 1.84 -18.75
CA LYS A 12 -1.49 0.54 -19.09
C LYS A 12 -1.47 -0.36 -17.85
N PHE A 13 -2.12 -1.52 -17.91
CA PHE A 13 -1.96 -2.55 -16.88
C PHE A 13 -0.49 -2.99 -16.75
N VAL A 14 0.01 -3.02 -15.51
CA VAL A 14 1.38 -3.45 -15.16
C VAL A 14 1.35 -4.80 -14.44
N ALA A 15 0.68 -4.88 -13.29
CA ALA A 15 0.59 -6.10 -12.50
C ALA A 15 -0.64 -6.13 -11.58
N SER A 16 -1.02 -7.31 -11.11
CA SER A 16 -2.06 -7.53 -10.09
C SER A 16 -1.78 -8.78 -9.28
N GLY A 17 -2.42 -8.89 -8.12
CA GLY A 17 -2.35 -10.09 -7.28
C GLY A 17 -3.29 -10.02 -6.10
N GLN A 18 -3.22 -11.07 -5.26
CA GLN A 18 -4.04 -11.21 -4.06
C GLN A 18 -3.22 -11.74 -2.89
N TYR A 19 -3.41 -11.19 -1.68
CA TYR A 19 -2.86 -11.75 -0.45
C TYR A 19 -3.98 -12.44 0.33
N GLU A 20 -3.89 -13.77 0.44
CA GLU A 20 -5.02 -14.63 0.83
C GLU A 20 -5.53 -14.39 2.24
N GLN A 21 -4.66 -14.36 3.25
CA GLN A 21 -5.08 -14.18 4.64
C GLN A 21 -5.65 -12.78 4.92
N ALA A 22 -5.34 -11.81 4.05
CA ALA A 22 -5.76 -10.44 4.25
C ALA A 22 -7.04 -10.07 3.47
N HIS A 23 -7.55 -10.97 2.60
CA HIS A 23 -8.60 -10.67 1.62
C HIS A 23 -8.30 -9.40 0.81
N ILE A 24 -7.02 -9.20 0.50
CA ILE A 24 -6.52 -8.04 -0.22
C ILE A 24 -6.36 -8.41 -1.68
N SER A 25 -7.08 -7.72 -2.57
CA SER A 25 -6.79 -7.72 -4.01
C SER A 25 -6.14 -6.40 -4.38
N TRP A 26 -5.20 -6.41 -5.32
CA TRP A 26 -4.53 -5.20 -5.76
C TRP A 26 -4.20 -5.22 -7.25
N SER A 27 -4.03 -4.03 -7.83
CA SER A 27 -3.55 -3.82 -9.20
C SER A 27 -2.66 -2.59 -9.30
N ILE A 28 -1.79 -2.61 -10.31
CA ILE A 28 -0.85 -1.54 -10.66
C ILE A 28 -1.10 -1.17 -12.12
N HIS A 29 -1.31 0.12 -12.35
CA HIS A 29 -1.51 0.71 -13.66
C HIS A 29 -0.47 1.81 -13.87
N GLN A 30 0.01 1.97 -15.09
CA GLN A 30 0.98 2.99 -15.47
C GLN A 30 0.31 4.02 -16.39
N PHE A 31 0.57 5.30 -16.13
CA PHE A 31 0.15 6.44 -16.93
C PHE A 31 1.17 6.74 -18.05
N PRO A 32 0.84 7.60 -19.03
CA PRO A 32 1.74 7.93 -20.15
C PRO A 32 3.07 8.57 -19.75
N ASP A 33 3.12 9.23 -18.59
CA ASP A 33 4.33 9.83 -17.99
C ASP A 33 5.14 8.85 -17.15
N GLU A 34 4.79 7.55 -17.19
CA GLU A 34 5.39 6.47 -16.39
C GLU A 34 5.08 6.49 -14.90
N ALA A 35 4.29 7.46 -14.41
CA ALA A 35 3.74 7.41 -13.08
C ALA A 35 2.84 6.17 -12.93
N GLN A 36 2.70 5.68 -11.70
CA GLN A 36 1.90 4.48 -11.43
C GLN A 36 0.78 4.79 -10.44
N MET A 37 -0.39 4.20 -10.70
CA MET A 37 -1.48 4.09 -9.74
C MET A 37 -1.53 2.66 -9.21
N ILE A 38 -1.45 2.52 -7.90
CA ILE A 38 -1.62 1.25 -7.18
C ILE A 38 -2.98 1.30 -6.52
N ARG A 39 -3.82 0.32 -6.79
CA ARG A 39 -5.14 0.17 -6.17
C ARG A 39 -5.14 -1.07 -5.30
N LEU A 40 -5.64 -0.95 -4.09
CA LEU A 40 -5.83 -2.04 -3.14
C LEU A 40 -7.27 -2.06 -2.66
N ASP A 41 -7.92 -3.21 -2.72
CA ASP A 41 -9.26 -3.46 -2.20
C ASP A 41 -9.20 -4.59 -1.16
N ARG A 42 -9.45 -4.24 0.10
CA ARG A 42 -9.68 -5.18 1.21
C ARG A 42 -11.17 -5.23 1.46
N ASP A 43 -11.83 -6.30 1.02
CA ASP A 43 -13.28 -6.47 1.15
C ASP A 43 -13.63 -7.56 2.17
N MET A 44 -13.81 -7.14 3.43
CA MET A 44 -14.14 -8.01 4.56
C MET A 44 -15.62 -7.93 4.95
N ARG A 45 -16.48 -7.41 4.07
CA ARG A 45 -17.89 -7.17 4.38
C ARG A 45 -18.65 -8.43 4.82
N LEU A 46 -18.25 -9.59 4.31
CA LEU A 46 -18.85 -10.87 4.67
C LEU A 46 -18.30 -11.47 5.97
N SER A 47 -17.09 -11.09 6.39
CA SER A 47 -16.41 -11.64 7.56
C SER A 47 -16.55 -10.76 8.80
N ASP A 48 -16.28 -9.47 8.69
CA ASP A 48 -16.31 -8.51 9.81
C ASP A 48 -17.13 -7.25 9.52
N GLY A 49 -17.73 -7.14 8.33
CA GLY A 49 -18.54 -5.98 7.95
C GLY A 49 -17.73 -4.77 7.50
N THR A 50 -16.41 -4.86 7.39
CA THR A 50 -15.51 -3.77 6.97
C THR A 50 -15.10 -3.88 5.51
N SER A 51 -14.73 -2.75 4.90
CA SER A 51 -14.08 -2.71 3.60
C SER A 51 -13.24 -1.45 3.47
N ILE A 52 -12.05 -1.60 2.89
CA ILE A 52 -11.09 -0.52 2.69
C ILE A 52 -10.66 -0.53 1.22
N LEU A 53 -10.77 0.61 0.57
CA LEU A 53 -10.18 0.89 -0.73
C LEU A 53 -9.03 1.87 -0.53
N ILE A 54 -7.86 1.56 -1.09
CA ILE A 54 -6.71 2.46 -1.11
C ILE A 54 -6.30 2.67 -2.56
N GLU A 55 -6.08 3.92 -2.94
CA GLU A 55 -5.45 4.29 -4.20
C GLU A 55 -4.19 5.10 -3.87
N ALA A 56 -3.04 4.69 -4.41
CA ALA A 56 -1.75 5.33 -4.21
C ALA A 56 -1.15 5.73 -5.55
N TRP A 57 -0.60 6.95 -5.61
CA TRP A 57 0.10 7.47 -6.77
C TRP A 57 1.59 7.48 -6.49
N ARG A 58 2.34 6.88 -7.42
CA ARG A 58 3.77 6.72 -7.36
C ARG A 58 4.42 7.45 -8.53
N SER A 59 5.43 8.26 -8.27
CA SER A 59 6.20 8.94 -9.33
C SER A 59 6.92 7.94 -10.24
N PRO A 60 7.35 8.38 -11.44
CA PRO A 60 8.22 7.57 -12.30
C PRO A 60 9.47 7.09 -11.56
N ILE A 61 9.99 5.92 -11.96
CA ILE A 61 11.24 5.38 -11.39
C ILE A 61 12.41 6.37 -11.59
N ALA A 62 12.44 7.06 -12.73
CA ALA A 62 13.43 8.07 -13.04
C ALA A 62 13.44 9.26 -12.07
N GLU A 63 12.32 9.50 -11.37
CA GLU A 63 12.15 10.56 -10.37
C GLU A 63 12.27 10.03 -8.92
N GLY A 64 12.70 8.79 -8.76
CA GLY A 64 12.88 8.12 -7.46
C GLY A 64 11.77 7.15 -7.12
N GLY A 65 10.63 7.18 -7.83
CA GLY A 65 9.59 6.17 -7.71
C GLY A 65 8.97 6.06 -6.32
N ASN A 66 8.73 7.22 -5.69
CA ASN A 66 8.14 7.30 -4.36
C ASN A 66 6.62 7.38 -4.45
N ILE A 67 5.92 6.92 -3.41
CA ILE A 67 4.49 7.21 -3.27
C ILE A 67 4.34 8.65 -2.77
N GLU A 68 3.61 9.45 -3.53
CA GLU A 68 3.43 10.89 -3.27
C GLU A 68 2.02 11.21 -2.80
N ARG A 69 1.07 10.32 -3.09
CA ARG A 69 -0.31 10.45 -2.64
C ARG A 69 -0.90 9.11 -2.28
N VAL A 70 -1.68 9.09 -1.21
CA VAL A 70 -2.53 7.97 -0.83
C VAL A 70 -3.93 8.51 -0.50
N ASP A 71 -4.94 7.97 -1.17
CA ASP A 71 -6.34 8.15 -0.83
C ASP A 71 -6.88 6.84 -0.23
N VAL A 72 -7.63 6.95 0.87
CA VAL A 72 -8.23 5.82 1.60
C VAL A 72 -9.72 6.06 1.73
N TRP A 73 -10.52 5.05 1.40
CA TRP A 73 -11.96 5.01 1.67
C TRP A 73 -12.30 3.77 2.49
N GLY A 74 -12.67 3.98 3.74
CA GLY A 74 -13.13 2.95 4.67
C GLY A 74 -14.64 2.94 4.82
N PHE A 75 -15.22 1.75 4.90
CA PHE A 75 -16.63 1.51 5.23
C PHE A 75 -16.72 0.38 6.25
N ALA A 76 -17.54 0.54 7.27
CA ALA A 76 -17.86 -0.54 8.20
C ALA A 76 -19.35 -0.51 8.59
N GLY A 77 -19.87 -1.65 9.01
CA GLY A 77 -21.23 -1.80 9.55
C GLY A 77 -21.27 -1.76 11.08
N TYR A 78 -22.45 -1.96 11.67
CA TYR A 78 -22.58 -2.17 13.12
C TYR A 78 -21.83 -3.45 13.54
N PRO A 79 -21.09 -3.47 14.68
CA PRO A 79 -21.10 -2.49 15.78
C PRO A 79 -20.02 -1.39 15.72
N HIS A 80 -19.27 -1.25 14.63
CA HIS A 80 -18.12 -0.34 14.60
C HIS A 80 -18.50 1.13 14.85
N ARG A 81 -17.65 1.87 15.55
CA ARG A 81 -17.90 3.30 15.83
C ARG A 81 -17.78 4.18 14.58
N ILE A 82 -16.87 3.83 13.70
CA ILE A 82 -16.65 4.49 12.41
C ILE A 82 -17.36 3.67 11.36
N GLN A 83 -18.40 4.23 10.76
CA GLN A 83 -19.13 3.60 9.65
C GLN A 83 -18.54 4.00 8.30
N GLN A 84 -17.95 5.19 8.21
CA GLN A 84 -17.32 5.70 7.00
C GLN A 84 -16.07 6.49 7.36
N ALA A 85 -14.98 6.30 6.61
CA ALA A 85 -13.77 7.09 6.71
C ALA A 85 -13.29 7.46 5.30
N LYS A 86 -12.85 8.70 5.13
CA LYS A 86 -12.15 9.17 3.93
C LYS A 86 -10.89 9.87 4.38
N ALA A 87 -9.72 9.39 3.95
CA ALA A 87 -8.45 10.01 4.25
C ALA A 87 -7.67 10.27 2.97
N ARG A 88 -6.95 11.38 2.92
CA ARG A 88 -5.99 11.72 1.87
C ARG A 88 -4.70 12.17 2.52
N TYR A 89 -3.59 11.61 2.04
CA TYR A 89 -2.23 11.95 2.40
C TYR A 89 -1.52 12.35 1.13
N PHE A 90 -0.93 13.54 1.10
CA PHE A 90 -0.29 14.07 -0.11
C PHE A 90 1.01 14.78 0.28
N ILE A 91 2.11 14.44 -0.39
CA ILE A 91 3.40 15.07 -0.17
C ILE A 91 3.55 16.22 -1.17
N ALA A 92 3.80 17.43 -0.67
CA ALA A 92 4.12 18.59 -1.50
C ALA A 92 5.10 19.49 -0.77
N ASP A 93 6.13 20.00 -1.46
CA ASP A 93 7.05 21.02 -0.94
C ASP A 93 7.66 20.70 0.46
N GLY A 94 7.92 19.40 0.74
CA GLY A 94 8.47 18.95 2.02
C GLY A 94 7.47 18.91 3.18
N SER A 95 6.16 19.01 2.90
CA SER A 95 5.09 18.76 3.85
C SER A 95 4.28 17.51 3.48
N LEU A 96 3.65 16.91 4.50
CA LEU A 96 2.56 15.96 4.36
C LEU A 96 1.26 16.70 4.64
N GLU A 97 0.47 16.89 3.59
CA GLU A 97 -0.89 17.40 3.67
C GLU A 97 -1.85 16.24 3.96
N VAL A 98 -2.63 16.39 5.02
CA VAL A 98 -3.50 15.37 5.57
C VAL A 98 -4.93 15.90 5.56
N SER A 99 -5.85 15.09 5.07
CA SER A 99 -7.27 15.41 5.05
C SER A 99 -8.06 14.18 5.45
N VAL A 100 -8.78 14.22 6.58
CA VAL A 100 -9.54 13.09 7.11
C VAL A 100 -10.98 13.50 7.39
N GLN A 101 -11.93 12.67 6.98
CA GLN A 101 -13.34 12.80 7.31
C GLN A 101 -13.85 11.48 7.86
N ILE A 102 -14.37 11.51 9.09
CA ILE A 102 -14.95 10.36 9.78
C ILE A 102 -16.47 10.56 9.88
N ASN A 103 -17.23 9.56 9.44
CA ASN A 103 -18.69 9.58 9.39
C ASN A 103 -19.22 10.85 8.70
N GLN A 104 -20.14 11.56 9.35
CA GLN A 104 -20.71 12.83 8.89
C GLN A 104 -20.06 14.05 9.57
N GLN A 105 -18.92 13.86 10.24
CA GLN A 105 -18.23 14.96 10.91
C GLN A 105 -17.58 15.90 9.87
N PRO A 106 -17.30 17.16 10.25
CA PRO A 106 -16.50 18.06 9.44
C PRO A 106 -15.14 17.44 9.09
N GLN A 107 -14.65 17.74 7.90
CA GLN A 107 -13.33 17.31 7.45
C GLN A 107 -12.24 18.00 8.27
N HIS A 108 -11.33 17.20 8.82
CA HIS A 108 -10.11 17.68 9.47
C HIS A 108 -9.00 17.78 8.43
N THR A 109 -8.32 18.92 8.38
CA THR A 109 -7.15 19.12 7.52
C THR A 109 -5.97 19.60 8.36
N ALA A 110 -4.80 19.01 8.09
CA ALA A 110 -3.56 19.33 8.78
C ALA A 110 -2.39 19.26 7.80
N SER A 111 -1.33 20.02 8.09
CA SER A 111 -0.05 19.95 7.40
C SER A 111 1.03 19.69 8.43
N GLN A 112 1.95 18.79 8.13
CA GLN A 112 3.11 18.51 8.99
C GLN A 112 4.38 18.35 8.17
N PRO A 113 5.58 18.61 8.74
CA PRO A 113 6.83 18.41 8.04
C PRO A 113 7.00 16.96 7.55
N PHE A 114 7.44 16.79 6.31
CA PHE A 114 7.79 15.50 5.72
C PHE A 114 9.29 15.48 5.41
N LEU A 115 10.04 14.80 6.26
CA LEU A 115 11.50 14.85 6.24
C LEU A 115 12.10 13.96 5.14
N ALA A 116 13.34 14.25 4.74
CA ALA A 116 13.99 13.55 3.63
C ALA A 116 14.18 12.03 3.88
N ASP A 117 14.27 11.62 5.14
CA ASP A 117 14.39 10.23 5.59
C ASP A 117 13.03 9.52 5.76
N MET A 118 11.93 10.18 5.38
CA MET A 118 10.58 9.63 5.43
C MET A 118 10.08 9.11 4.07
N VAL A 119 9.22 8.09 4.12
CA VAL A 119 8.46 7.56 2.97
C VAL A 119 6.99 7.39 3.35
N LEU A 120 6.07 7.77 2.46
CA LEU A 120 4.64 7.48 2.62
C LEU A 120 4.39 6.05 2.14
N ALA A 121 4.00 5.16 3.04
CA ALA A 121 3.82 3.75 2.73
C ALA A 121 2.79 3.16 3.69
N PRO A 122 1.51 3.00 3.28
CA PRO A 122 0.53 2.31 4.11
C PRO A 122 1.07 0.95 4.54
N ASP A 123 0.89 0.56 5.80
CA ASP A 123 1.54 -0.64 6.37
C ASP A 123 0.82 -1.93 5.92
N LEU A 124 0.85 -2.18 4.60
CA LEU A 124 0.29 -3.33 3.92
C LEU A 124 1.32 -3.89 2.91
N PRO A 125 1.36 -5.22 2.69
CA PRO A 125 2.40 -5.86 1.89
C PRO A 125 2.57 -5.30 0.47
N VAL A 126 1.51 -4.82 -0.18
CA VAL A 126 1.62 -4.24 -1.53
C VAL A 126 2.50 -2.99 -1.56
N PHE A 127 2.63 -2.26 -0.45
CA PHE A 127 3.36 -0.99 -0.39
C PHE A 127 4.77 -1.12 0.19
N TRP A 128 5.03 -2.18 0.96
CA TRP A 128 6.32 -2.40 1.63
C TRP A 128 7.50 -2.41 0.66
N GLY A 129 7.39 -3.05 -0.51
CA GLY A 129 8.51 -3.15 -1.43
C GLY A 129 8.95 -1.81 -2.04
N TYR A 130 8.03 -0.85 -2.20
CA TYR A 130 8.40 0.50 -2.61
C TYR A 130 9.18 1.23 -1.50
N ALA A 131 8.72 1.09 -0.25
CA ALA A 131 9.39 1.69 0.91
C ALA A 131 10.78 1.06 1.18
N LEU A 132 10.90 -0.25 1.02
CA LEU A 132 12.17 -0.99 1.12
C LEU A 132 13.19 -0.49 0.07
N ARG A 133 12.75 -0.28 -1.17
CA ARG A 133 13.59 0.25 -2.25
C ARG A 133 14.02 1.69 -2.04
N ALA A 134 13.14 2.52 -1.45
CA ALA A 134 13.51 3.86 -1.04
C ALA A 134 14.61 3.85 0.05
N ASN A 135 14.75 2.73 0.77
CA ASN A 135 15.72 2.51 1.83
C ASN A 135 15.65 3.62 2.91
N LYS A 136 14.42 4.00 3.26
CA LYS A 136 14.11 5.01 4.26
C LYS A 136 13.58 4.35 5.53
N PRO A 137 14.15 4.65 6.71
CA PRO A 137 13.77 3.97 7.94
C PRO A 137 12.45 4.50 8.54
N ASN A 138 12.02 5.71 8.18
CA ASN A 138 10.83 6.32 8.77
C ASN A 138 9.64 6.21 7.81
N TRP A 139 8.69 5.34 8.13
CA TRP A 139 7.51 5.12 7.31
C TRP A 139 6.33 5.90 7.88
N VAL A 140 5.69 6.68 7.02
CA VAL A 140 4.42 7.35 7.34
C VAL A 140 3.29 6.48 6.82
N SER A 141 2.44 6.01 7.72
CA SER A 141 1.26 5.19 7.42
C SER A 141 0.08 5.60 8.29
N CYS A 142 -1.05 4.93 8.11
CA CYS A 142 -2.19 5.01 9.02
C CYS A 142 -2.65 3.60 9.36
N LEU A 143 -3.40 3.48 10.45
CA LEU A 143 -4.09 2.26 10.82
C LEU A 143 -5.46 2.23 10.13
N PHE A 144 -6.05 1.03 10.06
CA PHE A 144 -7.38 0.84 9.50
C PHE A 144 -8.32 0.21 10.52
N ASP A 145 -8.36 0.82 11.71
CA ASP A 145 -9.24 0.42 12.81
C ASP A 145 -10.51 1.28 12.78
N PHE A 146 -11.67 0.63 12.69
CA PHE A 146 -12.97 1.31 12.63
C PHE A 146 -13.54 1.61 14.02
N ASP A 147 -12.82 1.31 15.09
CA ASP A 147 -13.21 1.58 16.47
C ASP A 147 -12.35 2.66 17.15
N ASP A 148 -11.28 3.11 16.50
CA ASP A 148 -10.41 4.22 16.93
C ASP A 148 -10.46 5.40 15.94
N GLU A 149 -10.88 6.57 16.42
CA GLU A 149 -10.96 7.81 15.63
C GLU A 149 -9.59 8.32 15.16
N HIS A 150 -8.50 7.88 15.80
CA HIS A 150 -7.13 8.25 15.42
C HIS A 150 -6.54 7.29 14.39
N ALA A 151 -7.20 6.18 14.06
CA ALA A 151 -6.62 5.16 13.19
C ALA A 151 -6.26 5.73 11.80
N PHE A 152 -7.10 6.62 11.27
CA PHE A 152 -6.93 7.25 9.97
C PHE A 152 -6.08 8.54 10.03
N LEU A 153 -5.39 8.81 11.14
CA LEU A 153 -4.38 9.87 11.21
C LEU A 153 -3.00 9.29 10.88
N PRO A 154 -2.09 10.08 10.28
CA PRO A 154 -0.77 9.58 9.95
C PRO A 154 0.05 9.31 11.22
N MET A 155 0.78 8.21 11.19
CA MET A 155 1.72 7.78 12.21
C MET A 155 3.08 7.55 11.57
N ILE A 156 4.14 7.86 12.32
CA ILE A 156 5.53 7.60 11.90
C ILE A 156 5.99 6.33 12.59
N HIS A 157 6.45 5.36 11.79
CA HIS A 157 7.00 4.10 12.25
C HIS A 157 8.48 4.06 11.89
N ALA A 158 9.33 3.96 12.90
CA ALA A 158 10.73 3.63 12.68
C ALA A 158 10.83 2.13 12.36
N LYS A 159 11.39 1.80 11.20
CA LYS A 159 11.56 0.45 10.69
C LYS A 159 13.04 0.10 10.64
N THR A 160 13.37 -1.14 10.98
CA THR A 160 14.71 -1.71 10.79
C THR A 160 14.75 -2.45 9.46
N ILE A 161 15.64 -2.05 8.55
CA ILE A 161 15.69 -2.59 7.18
C ILE A 161 17.10 -3.10 6.88
N HIS A 162 17.21 -4.36 6.46
CA HIS A 162 18.45 -4.95 5.98
C HIS A 162 18.24 -5.68 4.65
N LEU A 163 18.97 -5.28 3.61
CA LEU A 163 19.07 -6.06 2.38
C LEU A 163 19.90 -7.32 2.65
N LEU A 164 19.32 -8.49 2.39
CA LEU A 164 19.98 -9.79 2.57
C LEU A 164 20.59 -10.33 1.28
N GLY A 165 20.18 -9.80 0.12
CA GLY A 165 20.74 -10.15 -1.19
C GLY A 165 19.66 -10.57 -2.19
N ASP A 166 20.11 -11.17 -3.29
CA ASP A 166 19.24 -11.68 -4.35
C ASP A 166 18.78 -13.12 -4.03
N ASP A 167 17.57 -13.47 -4.47
CA ASP A 167 16.96 -14.79 -4.28
C ASP A 167 16.00 -15.09 -5.46
N VAL A 168 15.37 -16.27 -5.44
CA VAL A 168 14.37 -16.67 -6.44
C VAL A 168 13.13 -17.21 -5.74
N VAL A 169 11.97 -16.63 -6.06
CA VAL A 169 10.66 -17.11 -5.59
C VAL A 169 9.92 -17.79 -6.73
N TYR A 170 9.34 -18.96 -6.46
CA TYR A 170 8.49 -19.67 -7.40
C TYR A 170 7.02 -19.42 -7.10
N LEU A 171 6.28 -18.89 -8.08
CA LEU A 171 4.82 -18.74 -8.03
C LEU A 171 4.22 -19.74 -9.02
N GLY A 172 3.72 -20.87 -8.51
CA GLY A 172 3.41 -22.03 -9.34
C GLY A 172 4.69 -22.58 -9.96
N GLU A 173 4.72 -22.72 -11.29
CA GLU A 173 5.88 -23.20 -12.04
C GLU A 173 6.81 -22.06 -12.54
N THR A 174 6.43 -20.80 -12.29
CA THR A 174 7.19 -19.64 -12.77
C THR A 174 8.19 -19.18 -11.73
N ALA A 175 9.46 -19.05 -12.12
CA ALA A 175 10.53 -18.47 -11.32
C ALA A 175 10.54 -16.94 -11.44
N HIS A 176 10.64 -16.25 -10.32
CA HIS A 176 10.75 -14.80 -10.25
C HIS A 176 12.05 -14.41 -9.54
N PRO A 177 12.96 -13.66 -10.20
CA PRO A 177 14.10 -13.07 -9.51
C PRO A 177 13.59 -12.01 -8.53
N VAL A 178 14.11 -12.04 -7.31
CA VAL A 178 13.68 -11.15 -6.22
C VAL A 178 14.86 -10.66 -5.41
N GLN A 179 14.66 -9.57 -4.69
CA GLN A 179 15.53 -9.13 -3.62
C GLN A 179 14.91 -9.50 -2.27
N LYS A 180 15.73 -10.03 -1.37
CA LYS A 180 15.34 -10.45 -0.03
C LYS A 180 15.76 -9.42 1.00
N TYR A 181 14.83 -9.04 1.86
CA TYR A 181 15.03 -8.08 2.95
C TYR A 181 14.65 -8.70 4.29
N LEU A 182 15.28 -8.23 5.37
CA LEU A 182 14.77 -8.30 6.73
C LEU A 182 14.17 -6.94 7.09
N LEU A 183 12.85 -6.90 7.28
CA LEU A 183 12.07 -5.73 7.69
C LEU A 183 11.56 -5.98 9.10
N ASP A 184 12.09 -5.26 10.07
CA ASP A 184 11.90 -5.53 11.50
C ASP A 184 12.22 -7.00 11.80
N ASN A 185 11.20 -7.84 12.03
CA ASN A 185 11.35 -9.28 12.26
C ASN A 185 10.76 -10.13 11.12
N HIS A 186 10.49 -9.52 9.96
CA HIS A 186 9.90 -10.17 8.80
C HIS A 186 10.93 -10.35 7.67
N LEU A 187 11.00 -11.55 7.09
CA LEU A 187 11.65 -11.75 5.80
C LEU A 187 10.69 -11.33 4.69
N VAL A 188 11.15 -10.53 3.74
CA VAL A 188 10.32 -9.99 2.65
C VAL A 188 11.06 -10.17 1.32
N TRP A 189 10.38 -10.73 0.33
CA TRP A 189 10.92 -10.93 -1.02
C TRP A 189 10.16 -10.04 -2.00
N ILE A 190 10.88 -9.13 -2.66
CA ILE A 190 10.29 -8.18 -3.62
C ILE A 190 10.82 -8.41 -5.02
N ASP A 191 9.95 -8.32 -6.02
CA ASP A 191 10.36 -8.41 -7.42
C ASP A 191 10.97 -7.10 -7.95
N ASP A 192 11.23 -7.05 -9.26
CA ASP A 192 11.72 -5.89 -10.02
C ASP A 192 10.73 -4.72 -10.09
N LEU A 193 9.44 -4.93 -9.84
CA LEU A 193 8.42 -3.89 -9.73
C LEU A 193 8.31 -3.32 -8.31
N GLY A 194 8.87 -4.00 -7.32
CA GLY A 194 8.72 -3.66 -5.90
C GLY A 194 7.47 -4.28 -5.27
N VAL A 195 6.88 -5.29 -5.92
CA VAL A 195 5.78 -6.08 -5.35
C VAL A 195 6.36 -7.12 -4.40
N VAL A 196 5.81 -7.21 -3.19
CA VAL A 196 6.11 -8.29 -2.26
C VAL A 196 5.51 -9.61 -2.77
N LEU A 197 6.34 -10.54 -3.21
CA LEU A 197 5.85 -11.85 -3.64
C LEU A 197 5.63 -12.79 -2.46
N VAL A 198 6.48 -12.69 -1.44
CA VAL A 198 6.43 -13.49 -0.22
C VAL A 198 6.84 -12.62 0.96
N TYR A 199 6.22 -12.84 2.12
CA TYR A 199 6.76 -12.39 3.40
C TYR A 199 6.51 -13.40 4.51
N GLU A 200 7.44 -13.48 5.46
CA GLU A 200 7.46 -14.44 6.56
C GLU A 200 7.79 -13.73 7.88
N GLY A 201 7.04 -13.99 8.95
CA GLY A 201 7.35 -13.54 10.31
C GLY A 201 6.32 -14.01 11.34
N ASP A 202 6.65 -14.07 12.62
CA ASP A 202 5.75 -14.43 13.74
C ASP A 202 4.76 -15.58 13.46
N ASN A 203 5.25 -16.67 12.84
CA ASN A 203 4.47 -17.86 12.41
C ASN A 203 3.50 -17.66 11.24
N GLN A 204 3.60 -16.54 10.54
CA GLN A 204 2.87 -16.26 9.33
C GLN A 204 3.77 -16.42 8.12
N HIS A 205 3.31 -17.17 7.13
CA HIS A 205 3.91 -17.25 5.80
C HIS A 205 2.85 -16.82 4.79
N HIS A 206 3.12 -15.74 4.09
CA HIS A 206 2.20 -15.17 3.12
C HIS A 206 2.84 -15.10 1.76
N ARG A 207 2.06 -15.44 0.74
CA ARG A 207 2.47 -15.44 -0.65
C ARG A 207 1.38 -14.80 -1.50
N VAL A 208 1.79 -14.01 -2.47
CA VAL A 208 0.87 -13.49 -3.48
C VAL A 208 0.27 -14.63 -4.31
N LYS A 209 -1.04 -14.59 -4.51
CA LYS A 209 -1.79 -15.47 -5.40
C LYS A 209 -2.28 -14.72 -6.61
N ASN A 210 -2.58 -15.48 -7.67
CA ASN A 210 -3.09 -14.94 -8.94
C ASN A 210 -2.23 -13.78 -9.46
N TYR A 211 -0.91 -13.87 -9.21
CA TYR A 211 0.03 -12.84 -9.61
C TYR A 211 0.14 -12.84 -11.12
N ALA A 212 -0.27 -11.73 -11.71
CA ALA A 212 -0.19 -11.49 -13.14
C ALA A 212 0.61 -10.22 -13.36
N ARG A 213 1.58 -10.27 -14.27
CA ARG A 213 2.35 -9.08 -14.68
C ARG A 213 2.49 -9.07 -16.19
N ARG A 214 2.51 -7.87 -16.78
CA ARG A 214 2.86 -7.71 -18.18
C ARG A 214 4.38 -7.80 -18.32
N ALA A 215 4.87 -8.53 -19.32
CA ALA A 215 6.29 -8.49 -19.66
C ALA A 215 6.67 -7.04 -20.00
N SER A 216 7.68 -6.53 -19.31
CA SER A 216 8.33 -5.24 -19.57
C SER A 216 9.04 -5.26 -20.91
#